data_AF-A0ABD1CHU7-F1
#
_entry.id   AF-A0ABD1CHU7-F1
#
_cell.length_a   1.000
_cell.length_b   1.000
_cell.length_c   1.000
_cell.angle_alpha   90.00
_cell.angle_beta   90.00
_cell.angle_gamma   90.00
#
_symmetry.space_group_name_H-M   'P 1'
#
loop_
_entity.id
_entity.type
_entity.pdbx_description
1 polymer ?
#
loop_
_entity_poly.entity_id
_entity_poly.type
_entity_poly.pdbx_seq_one_letter_code
_entity_poly.pdbx_strand_id
1 'polypeptide(L)' 'MRLLTISLLLIHLTLHDCRSAVSRLPSERSPDFPGECYHSSSGLHVPRGRSREISGQCQSVHCTDDYILVFTNCGH' A
#
# COMPACT_ATOMS: atom_id res chain seq x y z
N MET A 1 -13.67 -39.21 14.48
CA MET A 1 -14.14 -38.52 13.25
C MET A 1 -14.70 -37.12 13.51
N ARG A 2 -15.52 -36.91 14.56
CA ARG A 2 -16.09 -35.58 14.91
C ARG A 2 -15.07 -34.51 15.33
N LEU A 3 -13.98 -34.89 15.97
CA LEU A 3 -12.90 -33.96 16.37
C LEU A 3 -12.11 -33.43 15.15
N LEU A 4 -11.91 -34.26 14.13
CA LEU A 4 -11.20 -33.88 12.90
C LEU A 4 -11.98 -32.85 12.07
N THR A 5 -13.31 -32.97 12.00
CA THR A 5 -14.18 -32.00 11.32
C THR A 5 -14.21 -30.64 12.04
N ILE A 6 -14.10 -30.64 13.37
CA ILE A 6 -14.07 -29.40 14.18
C ILE A 6 -12.75 -28.67 13.98
N SER A 7 -11.61 -29.39 14.01
CA SER A 7 -10.30 -28.81 13.71
C SER A 7 -10.21 -28.24 12.30
N LEU A 8 -10.82 -28.90 11.31
CA LEU A 8 -10.84 -28.39 9.92
C LEU A 8 -11.66 -27.09 9.81
N LEU A 9 -12.81 -27.01 10.50
CA LEU A 9 -13.64 -25.80 10.51
C LEU A 9 -12.92 -24.60 11.16
N LEU A 10 -12.16 -24.83 12.23
CA LEU A 10 -11.38 -23.79 12.92
C LEU A 10 -10.24 -23.23 12.05
N ILE A 11 -9.57 -24.07 11.26
CA ILE A 11 -8.49 -23.65 10.35
C ILE A 11 -9.03 -22.80 9.18
N HIS A 12 -10.24 -23.10 8.70
CA HIS A 12 -10.90 -22.27 7.67
C HIS A 12 -11.35 -20.92 8.21
N LEU A 13 -11.68 -20.81 9.51
CA LEU A 13 -12.11 -19.56 10.14
C LEU A 13 -10.95 -18.58 10.37
N THR A 14 -9.71 -19.05 10.53
CA THR A 14 -8.53 -18.20 10.74
C THR A 14 -7.89 -17.70 9.43
N LEU A 15 -8.37 -18.15 8.28
CA LEU A 15 -7.69 -17.96 7.00
C LEU A 15 -8.06 -16.67 6.24
N HIS A 16 -8.98 -15.85 6.74
CA HIS A 16 -9.43 -14.67 5.99
C HIS A 16 -9.61 -13.45 6.88
N ASP A 17 -8.62 -12.55 6.86
CA ASP A 17 -8.90 -11.13 6.58
C ASP A 17 -7.63 -10.41 6.10
N CYS A 18 -7.00 -10.87 5.02
CA CYS A 18 -5.91 -10.11 4.38
C CYS A 18 -6.52 -8.96 3.55
N ARG A 19 -7.05 -7.93 4.20
CA ARG A 19 -7.65 -6.77 3.51
C ARG A 19 -6.57 -5.75 3.18
N SER A 20 -6.17 -5.69 1.91
CA SER A 20 -5.32 -4.61 1.44
C SER A 20 -6.02 -3.25 1.58
N ALA A 21 -5.32 -2.28 2.17
CA ALA A 21 -5.81 -0.91 2.30
C ALA A 21 -5.14 -0.04 1.23
N VAL A 22 -5.96 0.73 0.51
CA VAL A 22 -5.48 1.68 -0.50
C VAL A 22 -5.84 3.09 -0.07
N SER A 23 -4.83 3.94 0.09
CA SER A 23 -4.99 5.36 0.41
C SER A 23 -4.50 6.22 -0.75
N ARG A 24 -5.23 7.28 -1.08
CA ARG A 24 -4.86 8.22 -2.14
C ARG A 24 -4.60 9.59 -1.54
N LEU A 25 -3.43 10.15 -1.80
CA LEU A 25 -3.09 11.53 -1.45
C LEU A 25 -2.75 12.31 -2.71
N PRO A 26 -3.27 13.53 -2.89
CA PRO A 26 -2.76 14.42 -3.92
C PRO A 26 -1.28 14.73 -3.66
N SER A 27 -0.45 14.72 -4.69
CA SER A 27 0.94 15.15 -4.54
C SER A 27 1.03 16.67 -4.54
N GLU A 28 2.05 17.17 -3.85
CA GLU A 28 2.50 18.53 -3.99
C GLU A 28 3.47 18.63 -5.17
N ARG A 29 3.60 19.85 -5.72
CA ARG A 29 4.60 20.15 -6.76
C ARG A 29 5.85 20.67 -6.06
N SER A 30 6.98 20.00 -6.24
CA SER A 30 8.28 20.48 -5.77
C SER A 30 9.09 21.06 -6.93
N PRO A 31 9.74 22.23 -6.77
CA PRO A 31 10.67 22.76 -7.77
C PRO A 31 11.94 21.89 -7.90
N ASP A 32 12.32 21.17 -6.85
CA ASP A 32 13.52 20.30 -6.84
C ASP A 32 13.29 18.97 -7.58
N PHE A 33 12.03 18.53 -7.69
CA PHE A 33 11.64 17.26 -8.31
C PHE A 33 10.56 17.49 -9.38
N PRO A 34 10.88 18.18 -10.50
CA PRO A 34 9.92 18.44 -11.54
C PRO A 34 9.48 17.14 -12.23
N GLY A 35 8.17 16.91 -12.31
CA GLY A 35 7.61 15.71 -12.93
C GLY A 35 7.49 14.50 -12.02
N GLU A 36 7.73 14.66 -10.71
CA GLU A 36 7.54 13.61 -9.71
C GLU A 36 6.39 13.96 -8.76
N CYS A 37 5.77 12.93 -8.17
CA CYS A 37 4.91 13.15 -7.02
C CYS A 37 5.78 13.43 -5.80
N TYR A 38 5.53 14.55 -5.13
CA TYR A 38 6.22 14.92 -3.89
C TYR A 38 5.24 15.00 -2.72
N HIS A 39 5.65 14.53 -1.55
CA HIS A 39 4.92 14.65 -0.29
C HIS A 39 5.77 15.43 0.71
N SER A 40 5.41 16.69 0.98
CA SER A 40 6.24 17.62 1.77
C SER A 40 6.51 17.13 3.19
N SER A 41 5.52 16.49 3.82
CA SER A 41 5.60 16.11 5.23
C SER A 41 6.61 14.99 5.49
N SER A 42 6.84 14.11 4.52
CA SER A 42 7.81 13.01 4.64
C SER A 42 9.04 13.16 3.76
N GLY A 43 9.08 14.17 2.88
CA GLY A 43 10.14 14.31 1.86
C GLY A 43 10.13 13.18 0.82
N LEU A 44 9.07 12.38 0.76
CA LEU A 44 8.93 11.29 -0.19
C LEU A 44 8.72 11.85 -1.59
N HIS A 45 9.53 11.40 -2.54
CA HIS A 45 9.34 11.66 -3.95
C HIS A 45 9.30 10.35 -4.74
N VAL A 46 8.37 10.28 -5.71
CA VAL A 46 8.13 9.11 -6.54
C VAL A 46 7.96 9.56 -7.99
N PRO A 47 8.79 9.08 -8.94
CA PRO A 47 8.64 9.42 -10.34
C PRO A 47 7.26 9.04 -10.88
N ARG A 48 6.73 9.86 -11.79
CA ARG A 48 5.41 9.63 -12.39
C ARG A 48 5.35 8.27 -13.09
N GLY A 49 4.25 7.55 -12.88
CA GLY A 49 4.03 6.21 -13.44
C GLY A 49 4.89 5.13 -12.79
N ARG A 50 5.69 5.44 -11.77
CA ARG A 50 6.51 4.47 -11.03
C ARG A 50 5.93 4.16 -9.67
N SER A 51 6.25 2.99 -9.19
CA SER A 51 5.98 2.53 -7.83
C SER A 51 7.29 2.32 -7.09
N ARG A 52 7.25 2.51 -5.77
CA ARG A 52 8.37 2.33 -4.86
C ARG A 52 7.87 1.61 -3.61
N GLU A 53 8.61 0.62 -3.14
CA GLU A 53 8.34 0.04 -1.82
C GLU A 53 8.93 0.93 -0.73
N ILE A 54 8.20 1.04 0.38
CA ILE A 54 8.66 1.74 1.57
C ILE A 54 9.37 0.73 2.45
N SER A 55 10.71 0.80 2.45
CA SER A 55 11.56 -0.12 3.21
C SER A 55 11.14 -0.19 4.68
N GLY A 56 10.97 -1.41 5.19
CA GLY A 56 10.56 -1.66 6.57
C GLY A 56 9.05 -1.65 6.82
N GLN A 57 8.23 -1.42 5.79
CA GLN A 57 6.78 -1.58 5.85
C GLN A 57 6.29 -2.47 4.72
N CYS A 58 5.21 -3.22 4.96
CA CYS A 58 4.48 -3.90 3.89
C CYS A 58 3.56 -2.88 3.19
N GLN A 59 4.18 -1.86 2.61
CA GLN A 59 3.54 -0.74 1.94
C GLN A 59 4.32 -0.38 0.67
N SER A 60 3.59 -0.21 -0.41
CA SER A 60 4.10 0.37 -1.66
C SER A 60 3.40 1.69 -1.93
N VAL A 61 4.11 2.59 -2.59
CA VAL A 61 3.59 3.88 -3.03
C VAL A 61 3.75 4.00 -4.54
N HIS A 62 2.72 4.49 -5.22
CA HIS A 62 2.72 4.69 -6.67
C HIS A 62 2.31 6.12 -6.99
N CYS A 63 3.03 6.77 -7.92
CA CYS A 63 2.64 8.08 -8.46
C CYS A 63 1.85 7.88 -9.77
N THR A 64 0.58 8.30 -9.79
CA THR A 64 -0.23 8.28 -11.01
C THR A 64 0.15 9.39 -11.98
N ASP A 65 -0.32 9.31 -13.23
CA ASP A 65 -0.12 10.36 -14.22
C ASP A 65 -0.75 11.71 -13.84
N ASP A 66 -1.80 11.69 -13.01
CA ASP A 66 -2.48 12.87 -12.45
C ASP A 66 -1.80 13.44 -11.19
N TYR A 67 -0.58 13.00 -10.88
CA TYR A 67 0.16 13.40 -9.68
C TYR A 67 -0.58 13.05 -8.37
N ILE A 68 -1.12 11.83 -8.30
CA ILE A 68 -1.72 11.28 -7.09
C ILE A 68 -0.81 10.17 -6.55
N LEU A 69 -0.44 10.28 -5.27
CA LEU A 69 0.23 9.21 -4.54
C LEU A 69 -0.80 8.18 -4.08
N VAL A 70 -0.62 6.95 -4.51
CA VAL A 70 -1.45 5.80 -4.14
C VAL A 70 -0.63 4.88 -3.26
N PHE A 71 -0.96 4.83 -1.98
CA PHE A 71 -0.37 3.92 -1.01
C PHE A 71 -1.17 2.63 -0.98
N THR A 72 -0.49 1.50 -1.12
CA THR A 72 -1.08 0.15 -1.06
C THR A 72 -0.41 -0.63 0.04
N ASN A 73 -1.18 -1.07 1.02
CA ASN A 73 -0.71 -1.84 2.17
C ASN A 73 -1.09 -3.31 1.98
N CYS A 74 -0.28 -4.24 2.48
CA CYS A 74 -0.49 -5.68 2.32
C CYS A 74 -1.71 -6.26 3.06
N GLY A 75 -2.48 -5.44 3.77
CA GLY A 75 -3.44 -5.92 4.76
C GLY A 75 -2.74 -6.37 6.04
N HIS A 76 -3.49 -6.35 7.15
CA HIS A 76 -2.99 -6.68 8.47
C HIS A 76 -3.34 -8.13 8.82
#